data_AF-A0A3M4UAY4-F1
#
_entry.id   AF-A0A3M4UAY4-F1
#
_cell.length_a   1.000
_cell.length_b   1.000
_cell.length_c   1.000
_cell.angle_alpha   90.00
_cell.angle_beta   90.00
_cell.angle_gamma   90.00
#
_symmetry.space_group_name_H-M   'P 1'
#
loop_
_entity.id
_entity.type
_entity.pdbx_description
1 polymer ?
#
loop_
_entity_poly.entity_id
_entity_poly.type
_entity_poly.pdbx_seq_one_letter_code
_entity_poly.pdbx_strand_id
1 'polypeptide(L)'
;MSDPTNNKPAPVLRESATFDRLTIQEIQRAAETGIYDIRGGGTKRKLPHFDDLLLLGASVSRYPLEGYREKCGTDVVLGNRFAKKPLYLKIPVTIAGMSFGALSANAKEALGRGATIAGTSTTTGDGGMTPEERGQSQHLVYQYLPSRYGMNPDDLRKADAIEIVLGQGAKPGGGGMLLGMKVTERVAGMRTLPVGVDQRSACRHPDWTGPDDLAIKIAEIREITDWEKPIYVKIGASRPYYDVKLAVKAGADVIVLDGMQGGTAATQEVFIEHVGIPILPAIPQGATDRLRRDSQRCRRRQGHGAGRGCGGDWYGSTDRARRQPSTSGRRTEKDRLGSGFLR
;
A
#
# COMPACT_ATOMS: atom_id res chain seq x y z
N MET A 1 -8.75 39.96 -48.52
CA MET A 1 -8.45 41.12 -47.66
C MET A 1 -8.75 40.72 -46.22
N SER A 2 -7.74 40.22 -45.50
CA SER A 2 -7.81 40.07 -44.05
C SER A 2 -7.45 41.42 -43.44
N ASP A 3 -8.41 42.05 -42.77
CA ASP A 3 -8.22 43.33 -42.08
C ASP A 3 -7.14 43.19 -40.99
N PRO A 4 -5.99 43.88 -41.10
CA PRO A 4 -4.88 43.75 -40.14
C PRO A 4 -5.11 44.54 -38.84
N THR A 5 -6.27 45.15 -38.63
CA THR A 5 -6.53 46.03 -37.47
C THR A 5 -7.50 45.48 -36.43
N ASN A 6 -8.11 44.31 -36.65
CA ASN A 6 -9.08 43.75 -35.70
C ASN A 6 -8.41 42.93 -34.60
N ASN A 7 -7.58 43.59 -33.77
CA ASN A 7 -6.99 43.02 -32.57
C ASN A 7 -7.97 43.13 -31.38
N LYS A 8 -9.24 42.74 -31.59
CA LYS A 8 -10.19 42.62 -30.48
C LYS A 8 -9.77 41.40 -29.65
N PRO A 9 -9.45 41.56 -28.35
CA PRO A 9 -9.17 40.40 -27.52
C PRO A 9 -10.38 39.48 -27.58
N ALA A 10 -10.15 38.21 -27.93
CA ALA A 10 -11.22 37.22 -27.96
C ALA A 10 -11.96 37.27 -26.61
N PRO A 11 -13.31 37.28 -26.62
CA PRO A 11 -14.07 37.34 -25.37
C PRO A 11 -13.61 36.19 -24.48
N VAL A 12 -13.21 36.51 -23.24
CA VAL A 12 -12.84 35.50 -22.26
C VAL A 12 -14.11 34.71 -21.96
N LEU A 13 -14.23 33.54 -22.60
CA LEU A 13 -15.36 32.65 -22.37
C LEU A 13 -15.37 32.26 -20.91
N ARG A 14 -16.51 32.49 -20.24
CA ARG A 14 -16.71 32.04 -18.87
C ARG A 14 -16.61 30.52 -18.83
N GLU A 15 -15.63 30.02 -18.11
CA GLU A 15 -15.41 28.59 -17.96
C GLU A 15 -16.55 27.97 -17.13
N SER A 16 -17.05 26.82 -17.58
CA SER A 16 -18.02 26.05 -16.82
C SER A 16 -17.32 25.40 -15.64
N ALA A 17 -17.91 25.51 -14.44
CA ALA A 17 -17.38 24.83 -13.26
C ALA A 17 -17.50 23.29 -13.36
N THR A 18 -18.45 22.79 -14.14
CA THR A 18 -18.70 21.36 -14.34
C THR A 18 -17.94 20.81 -15.55
N PHE A 19 -17.73 21.65 -16.56
CA PHE A 19 -17.05 21.29 -17.81
C PHE A 19 -15.92 22.29 -18.06
N ASP A 20 -14.89 22.21 -17.23
CA ASP A 20 -13.67 22.98 -17.44
C ASP A 20 -12.96 22.48 -18.71
N ARG A 21 -11.96 23.23 -19.18
CA ARG A 21 -11.24 22.89 -20.42
C ARG A 21 -10.61 21.51 -20.36
N LEU A 22 -10.12 21.08 -19.19
CA LEU A 22 -9.55 19.75 -19.01
C LEU A 22 -10.62 18.66 -19.16
N THR A 23 -11.79 18.83 -18.53
CA THR A 23 -12.91 17.89 -18.68
C THR A 23 -13.41 17.82 -20.12
N ILE A 24 -13.55 18.95 -20.80
CA ILE A 24 -13.97 18.97 -22.22
C ILE A 24 -12.96 18.28 -23.12
N GLN A 25 -11.66 18.57 -22.94
CA GLN A 25 -10.59 17.92 -23.69
C GLN A 25 -10.60 16.40 -23.46
N GLU A 26 -10.81 15.96 -22.22
CA GLU A 26 -10.85 14.54 -21.90
C GLU A 26 -12.09 13.85 -22.49
N ILE A 27 -13.25 14.52 -22.49
CA ILE A 27 -14.46 14.02 -23.18
C ILE A 27 -14.19 13.87 -24.68
N GLN A 28 -13.55 14.87 -25.31
CA GLN A 28 -13.20 14.82 -26.74
C GLN A 28 -12.22 13.68 -27.04
N ARG A 29 -11.13 13.57 -26.26
CA ARG A 29 -10.17 12.46 -26.35
C ARG A 29 -10.85 11.11 -26.19
N ALA A 30 -11.72 10.96 -25.19
CA ALA A 30 -12.43 9.71 -24.93
C ALA A 30 -13.41 9.38 -26.07
N ALA A 31 -14.08 10.37 -26.66
CA ALA A 31 -14.96 10.19 -27.81
C ALA A 31 -14.18 9.79 -29.08
N GLU A 32 -13.00 10.37 -29.30
CA GLU A 32 -12.13 10.05 -30.46
C GLU A 32 -11.46 8.67 -30.34
N THR A 33 -11.01 8.32 -29.13
CA THR A 33 -10.22 7.10 -28.91
C THR A 33 -11.05 5.90 -28.43
N GLY A 34 -12.20 6.13 -27.82
CA GLY A 34 -13.01 5.10 -27.15
C GLY A 34 -12.39 4.54 -25.85
N ILE A 35 -11.32 5.16 -25.35
CA ILE A 35 -10.55 4.68 -24.19
C ILE A 35 -10.90 5.52 -22.96
N TYR A 36 -11.28 4.87 -21.86
CA TYR A 36 -11.46 5.52 -20.56
C TYR A 36 -10.12 5.69 -19.82
N ASP A 37 -9.99 6.74 -19.01
CA ASP A 37 -8.71 7.09 -18.40
C ASP A 37 -8.30 6.11 -17.29
N ILE A 38 -7.30 5.29 -17.58
CA ILE A 38 -6.61 4.43 -16.63
C ILE A 38 -5.25 5.07 -16.35
N ARG A 39 -4.96 5.33 -15.08
CA ARG A 39 -3.72 5.97 -14.66
C ARG A 39 -3.00 5.16 -13.59
N GLY A 40 -1.68 5.33 -13.54
CA GLY A 40 -0.85 4.95 -12.40
C GLY A 40 -0.51 6.15 -11.50
N GLY A 41 0.10 5.87 -10.35
CA GLY A 41 0.44 6.84 -9.32
C GLY A 41 -0.62 6.97 -8.22
N GLY A 42 -0.35 7.86 -7.26
CA GLY A 42 -1.32 8.26 -6.24
C GLY A 42 -2.14 9.47 -6.68
N THR A 43 -2.94 10.02 -5.77
CA THR A 43 -3.78 11.20 -6.00
C THR A 43 -2.95 12.43 -6.45
N LYS A 44 -3.46 13.21 -7.39
CA LYS A 44 -2.86 14.51 -7.80
C LYS A 44 -3.38 15.67 -6.97
N ARG A 45 -4.52 15.50 -6.30
CA ARG A 45 -5.12 16.52 -5.45
C ARG A 45 -4.22 16.86 -4.26
N LYS A 46 -4.27 18.14 -3.85
CA LYS A 46 -3.63 18.57 -2.61
C LYS A 46 -4.41 18.01 -1.42
N LEU A 47 -3.75 17.16 -0.63
CA LEU A 47 -4.29 16.55 0.58
C LEU A 47 -3.39 16.91 1.77
N PRO A 48 -3.91 16.78 3.02
CA PRO A 48 -3.10 16.91 4.22
C PRO A 48 -1.88 15.97 4.15
N HIS A 49 -0.69 16.51 4.43
CA HIS A 49 0.59 15.83 4.34
C HIS A 49 1.24 15.68 5.73
N PHE A 50 2.15 14.72 5.89
CA PHE A 50 2.84 14.53 7.18
C PHE A 50 3.67 15.75 7.61
N ASP A 51 4.07 16.61 6.66
CA ASP A 51 4.76 17.88 6.94
C ASP A 51 3.85 18.91 7.63
N ASP A 52 2.52 18.73 7.58
CA ASP A 52 1.56 19.61 8.25
C ASP A 52 1.37 19.24 9.75
N LEU A 53 2.05 18.20 10.25
CA LEU A 53 1.91 17.76 11.63
C LEU A 53 2.72 18.62 12.61
N LEU A 54 2.06 19.00 13.71
CA LEU A 54 2.72 19.56 14.89
C LEU A 54 2.89 18.47 15.95
N LEU A 55 4.13 18.27 16.40
CA LEU A 55 4.43 17.35 17.50
C LEU A 55 4.43 18.10 18.83
N LEU A 56 3.67 17.57 19.80
CA LEU A 56 3.68 18.11 21.15
C LEU A 56 4.96 17.68 21.88
N GLY A 57 5.80 18.65 22.20
CA GLY A 57 7.03 18.41 22.95
C GLY A 57 6.78 17.85 24.35
N ALA A 58 7.67 16.97 24.78
CA ALA A 58 7.74 16.49 26.16
C ALA A 58 7.97 17.67 27.14
N SER A 59 7.37 17.58 28.33
CA SER A 59 7.45 18.58 29.41
C SER A 59 7.20 17.89 30.75
N VAL A 60 6.49 18.51 31.70
CA VAL A 60 6.27 17.94 33.05
C VAL A 60 5.45 16.64 33.02
N SER A 61 4.55 16.46 32.04
CA SER A 61 3.73 15.24 31.93
C SER A 61 4.49 14.03 31.35
N ARG A 62 5.57 14.27 30.61
CA ARG A 62 6.49 13.25 30.07
C ARG A 62 7.86 13.89 29.96
N TYR A 63 8.81 13.42 30.75
CA TYR A 63 10.17 13.94 30.70
C TYR A 63 10.84 13.63 29.36
N PRO A 64 11.55 14.62 28.77
CA PRO A 64 12.34 14.39 27.57
C PRO A 64 13.51 13.46 27.88
N LEU A 65 13.83 12.57 26.93
CA LEU A 65 14.98 11.67 27.07
C LEU A 65 16.28 12.45 26.90
N GLU A 66 17.26 12.16 27.76
CA GLU A 66 18.60 12.71 27.61
C GLU A 66 19.40 11.83 26.64
N GLY A 67 19.60 12.30 25.41
CA GLY A 67 20.16 11.48 24.31
C GLY A 67 21.56 10.88 24.54
N TYR A 68 22.30 11.36 25.55
CA TYR A 68 23.61 10.79 25.93
C TYR A 68 23.51 9.71 27.04
N ARG A 69 22.38 9.63 27.76
CA ARG A 69 22.13 8.63 28.83
C ARG A 69 21.16 7.56 28.37
N GLU A 70 20.18 7.94 27.58
CA GLU A 70 19.04 7.11 27.22
C GLU A 70 18.99 6.90 25.71
N LYS A 71 18.65 5.68 25.30
CA LYS A 71 18.49 5.32 23.89
C LYS A 71 17.02 5.38 23.51
N CYS A 72 16.72 6.01 22.39
CA CYS A 72 15.41 5.94 21.75
C CYS A 72 15.36 4.69 20.86
N GLY A 73 14.61 3.67 21.28
CA GLY A 73 14.37 2.46 20.48
C GLY A 73 13.41 2.74 19.34
N THR A 74 13.73 2.25 18.14
CA THR A 74 12.88 2.33 16.94
C THR A 74 12.32 0.97 16.53
N ASP A 75 12.69 -0.08 17.24
CA ASP A 75 12.28 -1.43 16.92
C ASP A 75 10.81 -1.70 17.29
N VAL A 76 10.16 -2.53 16.48
CA VAL A 76 8.73 -2.85 16.62
C VAL A 76 8.50 -4.35 16.43
N VAL A 77 7.52 -4.90 17.15
CA VAL A 77 7.17 -6.32 17.13
C VAL A 77 5.73 -6.50 16.67
N LEU A 78 5.56 -6.73 15.38
CA LEU A 78 4.26 -6.86 14.74
C LEU A 78 3.67 -8.26 14.92
N GLY A 79 2.46 -8.31 15.47
CA GLY A 79 1.63 -9.52 15.52
C GLY A 79 1.94 -10.51 16.63
N ASN A 80 2.26 -9.99 17.82
CA ASN A 80 2.47 -10.76 19.05
C ASN A 80 1.20 -11.32 19.70
N ARG A 81 0.03 -11.16 19.06
CA ARG A 81 -1.27 -11.49 19.68
C ARG A 81 -1.61 -12.97 19.55
N PHE A 82 -1.54 -13.52 18.35
CA PHE A 82 -1.91 -14.91 18.07
C PHE A 82 -0.79 -15.72 17.39
N ALA A 83 0.18 -15.07 16.76
CA ALA A 83 1.27 -15.77 16.07
C ALA A 83 2.36 -16.25 17.03
N LYS A 84 2.84 -17.48 16.81
CA LYS A 84 3.97 -18.04 17.57
C LYS A 84 5.29 -17.31 17.26
N LYS A 85 5.47 -16.85 16.02
CA LYS A 85 6.67 -16.12 15.57
C LYS A 85 6.26 -14.72 15.10
N PRO A 86 6.14 -13.73 16.01
CA PRO A 86 5.84 -12.36 15.61
C PRO A 86 6.98 -11.77 14.78
N LEU A 87 6.66 -10.77 13.95
CA LEU A 87 7.63 -10.14 13.07
C LEU A 87 8.35 -9.00 13.80
N TYR A 88 9.65 -9.14 14.01
CA TYR A 88 10.50 -8.09 14.57
C TYR A 88 11.11 -7.24 13.44
N LEU A 89 10.96 -5.92 13.52
CA LEU A 89 11.57 -4.96 12.60
C LEU A 89 12.45 -3.98 13.38
N LYS A 90 13.61 -3.60 12.84
CA LYS A 90 14.53 -2.65 13.48
C LYS A 90 14.02 -1.21 13.45
N ILE A 91 13.16 -0.89 12.48
CA ILE A 91 12.60 0.43 12.25
C ILE A 91 11.09 0.35 12.00
N PRO A 92 10.32 1.40 12.33
CA PRO A 92 8.90 1.46 12.07
C PRO A 92 8.64 2.07 10.68
N VAL A 93 9.41 1.64 9.66
CA VAL A 93 9.14 1.97 8.24
C VAL A 93 9.22 0.69 7.40
N THR A 94 8.14 0.30 6.71
CA THR A 94 8.06 -0.89 5.82
C THR A 94 7.87 -0.48 4.36
N ILE A 95 8.20 -1.39 3.45
CA ILE A 95 7.97 -1.21 2.02
C ILE A 95 6.62 -1.82 1.65
N ALA A 96 5.71 -1.00 1.14
CA ALA A 96 4.36 -1.42 0.79
C ALA A 96 4.33 -2.43 -0.39
N GLY A 97 3.23 -3.19 -0.46
CA GLY A 97 3.06 -4.25 -1.45
C GLY A 97 2.82 -3.73 -2.86
N MET A 98 3.82 -3.93 -3.73
CA MET A 98 3.72 -3.64 -5.17
C MET A 98 3.97 -4.93 -5.95
N SER A 99 3.04 -5.27 -6.84
CA SER A 99 3.02 -6.57 -7.50
C SER A 99 4.13 -6.76 -8.55
N PHE A 100 4.63 -7.98 -8.66
CA PHE A 100 5.40 -8.38 -9.83
C PHE A 100 4.51 -8.34 -11.09
N GLY A 101 4.91 -7.56 -12.09
CA GLY A 101 4.09 -7.18 -13.25
C GLY A 101 3.77 -5.68 -13.26
N ALA A 102 3.45 -5.10 -12.09
CA ALA A 102 3.48 -3.65 -11.92
C ALA A 102 4.93 -3.14 -11.86
N LEU A 103 5.77 -3.87 -11.12
CA LEU A 103 7.22 -3.68 -11.05
C LEU A 103 7.96 -4.80 -11.79
N SER A 104 9.19 -4.51 -12.21
CA SER A 104 10.12 -5.50 -12.77
C SER A 104 10.73 -6.39 -11.68
N ALA A 105 11.25 -7.56 -12.07
CA ALA A 105 11.96 -8.45 -11.15
C ALA A 105 13.15 -7.74 -10.48
N ASN A 106 13.93 -6.99 -11.24
CA ASN A 106 15.09 -6.23 -10.74
C ASN A 106 14.66 -5.19 -9.69
N ALA A 107 13.50 -4.55 -9.87
CA ALA A 107 12.99 -3.60 -8.87
C ALA A 107 12.59 -4.32 -7.57
N LYS A 108 11.94 -5.49 -7.67
CA LYS A 108 11.58 -6.32 -6.51
C LYS A 108 12.83 -6.82 -5.77
N GLU A 109 13.84 -7.25 -6.50
CA GLU A 109 15.14 -7.66 -5.95
C GLU A 109 15.83 -6.50 -5.21
N ALA A 110 15.87 -5.31 -5.83
CA ALA A 110 16.45 -4.11 -5.23
C ALA A 110 15.72 -3.68 -3.95
N LEU A 111 14.38 -3.72 -3.94
CA LEU A 111 13.57 -3.44 -2.75
C LEU A 111 13.85 -4.45 -1.63
N GLY A 112 13.94 -5.75 -1.96
CA GLY A 112 14.28 -6.80 -1.02
C GLY A 112 15.63 -6.59 -0.36
N ARG A 113 16.67 -6.31 -1.17
CA ARG A 113 18.01 -5.97 -0.65
C ARG A 113 17.99 -4.74 0.24
N GLY A 114 17.34 -3.67 -0.21
CA GLY A 114 17.24 -2.42 0.55
C GLY A 114 16.55 -2.60 1.90
N ALA A 115 15.45 -3.36 1.93
CA ALA A 115 14.72 -3.64 3.16
C ALA A 115 15.55 -4.49 4.14
N THR A 116 16.24 -5.52 3.65
CA THR A 116 17.14 -6.34 4.45
C THR A 116 18.26 -5.52 5.09
N ILE A 117 18.90 -4.64 4.32
CA ILE A 117 19.95 -3.75 4.83
C ILE A 117 19.40 -2.81 5.90
N ALA A 118 18.21 -2.23 5.67
CA ALA A 118 17.55 -1.35 6.64
C ALA A 118 16.97 -2.09 7.86
N GLY A 119 16.89 -3.43 7.82
CA GLY A 119 16.27 -4.25 8.86
C GLY A 119 14.75 -4.10 8.92
N THR A 120 14.10 -3.95 7.77
CA THR A 120 12.64 -3.87 7.64
C THR A 120 12.09 -4.93 6.68
N SER A 121 10.76 -4.97 6.51
CA SER A 121 10.07 -5.90 5.64
C SER A 121 9.68 -5.32 4.28
N THR A 122 9.58 -6.22 3.31
CA THR A 122 8.95 -6.01 2.00
C THR A 122 7.62 -6.74 1.93
N THR A 123 6.78 -6.36 0.96
CA THR A 123 5.50 -7.02 0.69
C THR A 123 5.38 -7.41 -0.78
N THR A 124 4.90 -8.62 -1.06
CA THR A 124 4.87 -9.21 -2.41
C THR A 124 3.99 -8.44 -3.41
N GLY A 125 2.85 -7.90 -2.96
CA GLY A 125 1.85 -7.31 -3.86
C GLY A 125 0.89 -8.35 -4.47
N ASP A 126 0.01 -7.88 -5.37
CA ASP A 126 -0.97 -8.67 -6.17
C ASP A 126 -0.36 -9.64 -7.21
N GLY A 127 0.90 -10.05 -7.05
CA GLY A 127 1.67 -10.77 -8.06
C GLY A 127 2.22 -12.13 -7.65
N GLY A 128 1.98 -12.56 -6.40
CA GLY A 128 2.61 -13.74 -5.82
C GLY A 128 4.08 -13.51 -5.42
N MET A 129 4.72 -14.56 -4.90
CA MET A 129 6.11 -14.53 -4.44
C MET A 129 7.05 -14.91 -5.58
N THR A 130 8.03 -14.05 -5.89
CA THR A 130 9.09 -14.42 -6.84
C THR A 130 10.31 -14.99 -6.11
N PRO A 131 11.07 -15.91 -6.73
CA PRO A 131 12.32 -16.42 -6.15
C PRO A 131 13.33 -15.31 -5.83
N GLU A 132 13.43 -14.30 -6.71
CA GLU A 132 14.35 -13.18 -6.55
C GLU A 132 13.98 -12.31 -5.33
N GLU A 133 12.69 -12.07 -5.10
CA GLU A 133 12.22 -11.30 -3.95
C GLU A 133 12.45 -12.06 -2.64
N ARG A 134 12.09 -13.35 -2.60
CA ARG A 134 12.26 -14.18 -1.40
C ARG A 134 13.73 -14.38 -1.05
N GLY A 135 14.60 -14.54 -2.05
CA GLY A 135 16.04 -14.75 -1.84
C GLY A 135 16.78 -13.52 -1.31
N GLN A 136 16.25 -12.31 -1.52
CA GLN A 136 16.90 -11.07 -1.07
C GLN A 136 16.25 -10.41 0.14
N SER A 137 14.97 -10.67 0.39
CA SER A 137 14.24 -10.11 1.53
C SER A 137 14.43 -10.99 2.76
N GLN A 138 14.94 -10.43 3.87
CA GLN A 138 15.00 -11.14 5.15
C GLN A 138 13.62 -11.32 5.75
N HIS A 139 12.78 -10.28 5.68
CA HIS A 139 11.40 -10.27 6.13
C HIS A 139 10.47 -9.98 4.96
N LEU A 140 9.63 -10.94 4.60
CA LEU A 140 8.70 -10.81 3.47
C LEU A 140 7.26 -11.08 3.91
N VAL A 141 6.39 -10.10 3.70
CA VAL A 141 4.95 -10.20 3.90
C VAL A 141 4.29 -10.64 2.59
N TYR A 142 3.55 -11.75 2.64
CA TYR A 142 2.84 -12.27 1.48
C TYR A 142 1.41 -11.75 1.42
N GLN A 143 1.00 -11.15 0.29
CA GLN A 143 -0.37 -10.70 0.12
C GLN A 143 -1.32 -11.80 -0.38
N TYR A 144 -2.41 -12.00 0.36
CA TYR A 144 -3.52 -12.87 0.01
C TYR A 144 -4.69 -12.04 -0.51
N LEU A 145 -5.00 -12.19 -1.80
CA LEU A 145 -5.80 -11.23 -2.56
C LEU A 145 -7.13 -11.83 -3.04
N PRO A 146 -8.17 -11.02 -3.32
CA PRO A 146 -9.48 -11.49 -3.76
C PRO A 146 -9.44 -12.53 -4.90
N SER A 147 -8.60 -12.32 -5.91
CA SER A 147 -8.52 -13.21 -7.08
C SER A 147 -7.57 -14.39 -6.95
N ARG A 148 -6.82 -14.51 -5.84
CA ARG A 148 -5.88 -15.62 -5.60
C ARG A 148 -4.80 -15.81 -6.68
N TYR A 149 -4.48 -14.75 -7.43
CA TYR A 149 -3.43 -14.83 -8.45
C TYR A 149 -2.08 -15.16 -7.83
N GLY A 150 -1.42 -16.20 -8.36
CA GLY A 150 -0.13 -16.66 -7.85
C GLY A 150 -0.17 -17.15 -6.40
N MET A 151 -1.35 -17.53 -5.89
CA MET A 151 -1.51 -18.08 -4.54
C MET A 151 -1.03 -19.53 -4.50
N ASN A 152 0.02 -19.77 -3.73
CA ASN A 152 0.58 -21.09 -3.49
C ASN A 152 0.71 -21.31 -1.96
N PRO A 153 0.11 -22.38 -1.40
CA PRO A 153 0.26 -22.73 0.01
C PRO A 153 1.72 -22.84 0.47
N ASP A 154 2.63 -23.31 -0.39
CA ASP A 154 4.03 -23.43 -0.03
C ASP A 154 4.71 -22.06 0.13
N ASP A 155 4.28 -21.07 -0.65
CA ASP A 155 4.81 -19.71 -0.54
C ASP A 155 4.23 -18.98 0.68
N LEU A 156 2.98 -19.29 1.07
CA LEU A 156 2.41 -18.83 2.34
C LEU A 156 3.23 -19.33 3.54
N ARG A 157 3.69 -20.58 3.52
CA ARG A 157 4.55 -21.15 4.59
C ARG A 157 5.93 -20.52 4.63
N LYS A 158 6.49 -20.15 3.46
CA LYS A 158 7.79 -19.46 3.33
C LYS A 158 7.74 -17.98 3.70
N ALA A 159 6.56 -17.37 3.79
CA ALA A 159 6.42 -15.97 4.17
C ALA A 159 6.72 -15.75 5.66
N ASP A 160 7.04 -14.52 6.06
CA ASP A 160 7.27 -14.14 7.45
C ASP A 160 6.00 -13.57 8.11
N ALA A 161 5.10 -13.03 7.30
CA ALA A 161 3.75 -12.61 7.68
C ALA A 161 2.82 -12.74 6.47
N ILE A 162 1.52 -12.78 6.70
CA ILE A 162 0.51 -12.88 5.63
C ILE A 162 -0.45 -11.71 5.75
N GLU A 163 -0.63 -10.97 4.66
CA GLU A 163 -1.53 -9.82 4.58
C GLU A 163 -2.75 -10.14 3.73
N ILE A 164 -3.91 -10.23 4.36
CA ILE A 164 -5.21 -10.37 3.68
C ILE A 164 -5.64 -8.99 3.19
N VAL A 165 -5.78 -8.83 1.88
CA VAL A 165 -6.07 -7.54 1.24
C VAL A 165 -7.57 -7.37 1.01
N LEU A 166 -8.23 -6.59 1.87
CA LEU A 166 -9.64 -6.22 1.67
C LEU A 166 -9.79 -5.01 0.75
N GLY A 167 -8.79 -4.13 0.72
CA GLY A 167 -8.78 -2.98 -0.17
C GLY A 167 -7.45 -2.23 -0.12
N GLN A 168 -7.28 -1.32 -1.08
CA GLN A 168 -6.12 -0.44 -1.16
C GLN A 168 -6.55 1.02 -1.24
N GLY A 169 -5.67 1.93 -0.82
CA GLY A 169 -5.95 3.35 -0.73
C GLY A 169 -6.27 4.02 -2.07
N ALA A 170 -5.60 3.61 -3.15
CA ALA A 170 -5.81 4.21 -4.49
C ALA A 170 -7.17 3.84 -5.13
N LYS A 171 -7.80 2.76 -4.67
CA LYS A 171 -9.07 2.25 -5.20
C LYS A 171 -9.86 1.45 -4.16
N PRO A 172 -10.33 2.10 -3.08
CA PRO A 172 -11.12 1.41 -2.09
C PRO A 172 -12.41 0.85 -2.73
N GLY A 173 -12.70 -0.42 -2.50
CA GLY A 173 -13.84 -1.11 -3.13
C GLY A 173 -13.63 -1.52 -4.59
N GLY A 174 -12.46 -1.22 -5.18
CA GLY A 174 -12.05 -1.71 -6.50
C GLY A 174 -11.10 -2.92 -6.41
N GLY A 175 -11.01 -3.70 -7.48
CA GLY A 175 -10.05 -4.79 -7.61
C GLY A 175 -8.72 -4.37 -8.22
N GLY A 176 -7.67 -5.18 -7.99
CA GLY A 176 -6.40 -5.12 -8.71
C GLY A 176 -6.57 -5.03 -10.23
N MET A 177 -5.68 -4.31 -10.91
CA MET A 177 -5.72 -4.16 -12.36
C MET A 177 -4.29 -4.16 -12.90
N LEU A 178 -4.07 -4.93 -13.96
CA LEU A 178 -2.82 -4.96 -14.69
C LEU A 178 -3.14 -4.97 -16.18
N LEU A 179 -2.58 -4.01 -16.91
CA LEU A 179 -2.76 -3.90 -18.37
C LEU A 179 -2.14 -5.11 -19.07
N GLY A 180 -2.80 -5.61 -20.11
CA GLY A 180 -2.40 -6.78 -20.89
C GLY A 180 -1.01 -6.64 -21.50
N MET A 181 -0.62 -5.41 -21.88
CA MET A 181 0.73 -5.09 -22.34
C MET A 181 1.84 -5.40 -21.32
N LYS A 182 1.49 -5.50 -20.02
CA LYS A 182 2.41 -5.88 -18.93
C LYS A 182 2.26 -7.35 -18.51
N VAL A 183 1.28 -8.07 -19.07
CA VAL A 183 1.09 -9.51 -18.85
C VAL A 183 2.01 -10.26 -19.80
N THR A 184 3.30 -10.27 -19.46
CA THR A 184 4.31 -11.08 -20.15
C THR A 184 4.08 -12.56 -19.88
N GLU A 185 4.70 -13.45 -20.66
CA GLU A 185 4.61 -14.90 -20.48
C GLU A 185 4.91 -15.35 -19.04
N ARG A 186 5.93 -14.75 -18.41
CA ARG A 186 6.26 -15.02 -17.00
C ARG A 186 5.15 -14.60 -16.04
N VAL A 187 4.54 -13.42 -16.23
CA VAL A 187 3.44 -12.94 -15.39
C VAL A 187 2.18 -13.78 -15.61
N ALA A 188 1.88 -14.11 -16.88
CA ALA A 188 0.81 -15.01 -17.29
C ALA A 188 0.93 -16.38 -16.61
N GLY A 189 2.12 -17.00 -16.64
CA GLY A 189 2.39 -18.29 -15.99
C GLY A 189 2.20 -18.25 -14.48
N MET A 190 2.69 -17.20 -13.81
CA MET A 190 2.51 -17.04 -12.36
C MET A 190 1.06 -16.83 -11.95
N ARG A 191 0.25 -16.15 -12.77
CA ARG A 191 -1.14 -15.80 -12.45
C ARG A 191 -2.17 -16.72 -13.09
N THR A 192 -1.74 -17.70 -13.86
CA THR A 192 -2.61 -18.59 -14.65
C THR A 192 -3.56 -17.80 -15.55
N LEU A 193 -3.01 -16.81 -16.27
CA LEU A 193 -3.74 -15.92 -17.17
C LEU A 193 -3.24 -16.05 -18.61
N PRO A 194 -4.10 -15.80 -19.63
CA PRO A 194 -3.65 -15.69 -21.01
C PRO A 194 -2.75 -14.46 -21.20
N VAL A 195 -1.70 -14.61 -22.00
CA VAL A 195 -0.75 -13.54 -22.33
C VAL A 195 -1.46 -12.40 -23.07
N GLY A 196 -1.12 -11.16 -22.75
CA GLY A 196 -1.64 -9.98 -23.44
C GLY A 196 -3.05 -9.55 -23.06
N VAL A 197 -3.73 -10.26 -22.16
CA VAL A 197 -5.09 -9.93 -21.71
C VAL A 197 -5.06 -9.07 -20.45
N ASP A 198 -5.87 -8.02 -20.43
CA ASP A 198 -6.05 -7.18 -19.24
C ASP A 198 -6.53 -8.00 -18.05
N GLN A 199 -5.78 -7.95 -16.95
CA GLN A 199 -6.20 -8.55 -15.69
C GLN A 199 -7.07 -7.57 -14.91
N ARG A 200 -8.25 -8.06 -14.48
CA ARG A 200 -9.12 -7.39 -13.52
C ARG A 200 -9.40 -8.34 -12.36
N SER A 201 -8.86 -8.00 -11.20
CA SER A 201 -9.12 -8.76 -9.98
C SER A 201 -10.53 -8.46 -9.47
N ALA A 202 -11.15 -9.42 -8.77
CA ALA A 202 -12.45 -9.23 -8.13
C ALA A 202 -12.34 -8.15 -7.04
N CYS A 203 -13.41 -7.36 -6.86
CA CYS A 203 -13.46 -6.32 -5.82
C CYS A 203 -13.65 -6.91 -4.40
N ARG A 204 -14.14 -8.15 -4.31
CA ARG A 204 -14.36 -8.86 -3.06
C ARG A 204 -13.81 -10.27 -3.14
N HIS A 205 -13.41 -10.81 -2.00
CA HIS A 205 -13.07 -12.22 -1.86
C HIS A 205 -14.33 -13.05 -2.23
N PRO A 206 -14.24 -13.97 -3.21
CA PRO A 206 -15.42 -14.70 -3.70
C PRO A 206 -15.93 -15.75 -2.71
N ASP A 207 -15.07 -16.18 -1.80
CA ASP A 207 -15.30 -17.21 -0.79
C ASP A 207 -15.97 -16.69 0.49
N TRP A 208 -16.25 -15.38 0.58
CA TRP A 208 -17.02 -14.83 1.69
C TRP A 208 -17.86 -13.61 1.36
N THR A 209 -18.78 -13.30 2.26
CA THR A 209 -19.67 -12.13 2.11
C THR A 209 -19.60 -11.19 3.30
N GLY A 210 -19.25 -11.70 4.49
CA GLY A 210 -19.28 -10.92 5.73
C GLY A 210 -17.98 -10.93 6.55
N PRO A 211 -17.94 -10.12 7.62
CA PRO A 211 -16.81 -10.06 8.54
C PRO A 211 -16.65 -11.30 9.43
N ASP A 212 -17.72 -12.08 9.64
CA ASP A 212 -17.62 -13.32 10.40
C ASP A 212 -16.90 -14.42 9.58
N ASP A 213 -17.09 -14.43 8.26
CA ASP A 213 -16.34 -15.31 7.35
C ASP A 213 -14.85 -14.93 7.26
N LEU A 214 -14.51 -13.65 7.43
CA LEU A 214 -13.11 -13.21 7.53
C LEU A 214 -12.41 -13.89 8.71
N ALA A 215 -13.11 -14.12 9.82
CA ALA A 215 -12.56 -14.86 10.96
C ALA A 215 -12.26 -16.32 10.59
N ILE A 216 -13.15 -16.95 9.81
CA ILE A 216 -12.94 -18.31 9.29
C ILE A 216 -11.70 -18.34 8.40
N LYS A 217 -11.53 -17.37 7.49
CA LYS A 217 -10.32 -17.33 6.65
C LYS A 217 -9.05 -17.12 7.45
N ILE A 218 -9.08 -16.20 8.42
CA ILE A 218 -7.92 -15.97 9.28
C ILE A 218 -7.55 -17.27 9.98
N ALA A 219 -8.52 -18.05 10.46
CA ALA A 219 -8.28 -19.37 11.02
C ALA A 219 -7.69 -20.35 10.00
N GLU A 220 -8.26 -20.46 8.80
CA GLU A 220 -7.72 -21.34 7.74
C GLU A 220 -6.25 -21.03 7.41
N ILE A 221 -5.90 -19.75 7.27
CA ILE A 221 -4.52 -19.34 6.96
C ILE A 221 -3.58 -19.65 8.13
N ARG A 222 -4.06 -19.50 9.37
CA ARG A 222 -3.30 -19.91 10.55
C ARG A 222 -3.05 -21.41 10.57
N GLU A 223 -4.05 -22.23 10.26
CA GLU A 223 -3.88 -23.68 10.15
C GLU A 223 -2.87 -24.05 9.05
N ILE A 224 -2.93 -23.42 7.87
CA ILE A 224 -1.98 -23.66 6.77
C ILE A 224 -0.53 -23.35 7.18
N THR A 225 -0.35 -22.40 8.10
CA THR A 225 0.95 -21.92 8.57
C THR A 225 1.32 -22.38 9.97
N ASP A 226 0.64 -23.40 10.52
CA ASP A 226 0.88 -23.97 11.85
C ASP A 226 0.88 -22.93 12.99
N TRP A 227 0.09 -21.86 12.82
CA TRP A 227 0.00 -20.71 13.72
C TRP A 227 1.32 -19.95 13.91
N GLU A 228 2.29 -20.14 13.02
CA GLU A 228 3.59 -19.51 13.14
C GLU A 228 3.57 -18.04 12.73
N LYS A 229 2.80 -17.69 11.70
CA LYS A 229 2.89 -16.40 11.01
C LYS A 229 1.81 -15.43 11.50
N PRO A 230 2.12 -14.13 11.67
CA PRO A 230 1.14 -13.12 11.98
C PRO A 230 0.29 -12.76 10.76
N ILE A 231 -0.99 -12.52 11.01
CA ILE A 231 -1.99 -12.23 9.97
C ILE A 231 -2.36 -10.76 9.99
N TYR A 232 -2.04 -10.07 8.89
CA TYR A 232 -2.33 -8.67 8.68
C TYR A 232 -3.61 -8.54 7.89
N VAL A 233 -4.39 -7.50 8.15
CA VAL A 233 -5.57 -7.16 7.34
C VAL A 233 -5.38 -5.76 6.78
N LYS A 234 -5.26 -5.67 5.46
CA LYS A 234 -5.10 -4.41 4.74
C LYS A 234 -6.45 -3.87 4.28
N ILE A 235 -6.70 -2.61 4.64
CA ILE A 235 -7.98 -1.93 4.45
C ILE A 235 -7.72 -0.58 3.78
N GLY A 236 -8.43 -0.30 2.68
CA GLY A 236 -8.47 1.04 2.10
C GLY A 236 -9.33 1.96 2.97
N ALA A 237 -8.82 3.15 3.31
CA ALA A 237 -9.48 4.07 4.22
C ALA A 237 -10.77 4.65 3.62
N SER A 238 -11.89 3.94 3.77
CA SER A 238 -13.23 4.42 3.39
C SER A 238 -14.13 4.58 4.61
N ARG A 239 -14.25 3.52 5.42
CA ARG A 239 -14.96 3.57 6.69
C ARG A 239 -14.06 3.04 7.84
N PRO A 240 -12.91 3.69 8.11
CA PRO A 240 -11.87 3.14 8.97
C PRO A 240 -12.38 2.69 10.35
N TYR A 241 -13.28 3.45 10.97
CA TYR A 241 -13.85 3.08 12.27
C TYR A 241 -14.54 1.70 12.26
N TYR A 242 -15.36 1.41 11.25
CA TYR A 242 -16.11 0.17 11.17
C TYR A 242 -15.24 -0.98 10.68
N ASP A 243 -14.46 -0.74 9.62
CA ASP A 243 -13.67 -1.78 8.96
C ASP A 243 -12.58 -2.31 9.90
N VAL A 244 -11.91 -1.42 10.63
CA VAL A 244 -10.92 -1.78 11.65
C VAL A 244 -11.56 -2.56 12.79
N LYS A 245 -12.74 -2.13 13.28
CA LYS A 245 -13.45 -2.84 14.35
C LYS A 245 -13.76 -4.28 13.97
N LEU A 246 -14.20 -4.49 12.73
CA LEU A 246 -14.52 -5.81 12.19
C LEU A 246 -13.26 -6.66 12.03
N ALA A 247 -12.17 -6.11 11.51
CA ALA A 247 -10.90 -6.83 11.37
C ALA A 247 -10.30 -7.23 12.73
N VAL A 248 -10.37 -6.35 13.73
CA VAL A 248 -9.92 -6.65 15.11
C VAL A 248 -10.78 -7.74 15.76
N LYS A 249 -12.11 -7.72 15.52
CA LYS A 249 -13.04 -8.77 15.98
C LYS A 249 -12.73 -10.11 15.29
N ALA A 250 -12.41 -10.08 14.00
CA ALA A 250 -12.09 -11.27 13.20
C ALA A 250 -10.77 -11.94 13.60
N GLY A 251 -9.91 -11.28 14.39
CA GLY A 251 -8.68 -11.87 14.91
C GLY A 251 -7.42 -11.50 14.13
N ALA A 252 -7.43 -10.35 13.44
CA ALA A 252 -6.22 -9.79 12.84
C ALA A 252 -5.16 -9.48 13.91
N ASP A 253 -3.90 -9.79 13.59
CA ASP A 253 -2.73 -9.46 14.41
C ASP A 253 -2.29 -8.01 14.19
N VAL A 254 -2.34 -7.55 12.93
CA VAL A 254 -1.96 -6.20 12.50
C VAL A 254 -3.01 -5.66 11.54
N ILE A 255 -3.29 -4.37 11.66
CA ILE A 255 -4.18 -3.67 10.74
C ILE A 255 -3.35 -2.69 9.91
N VAL A 256 -3.43 -2.84 8.59
CA VAL A 256 -2.77 -1.95 7.63
C VAL A 256 -3.83 -1.03 7.05
N LEU A 257 -3.77 0.24 7.42
CA LEU A 257 -4.72 1.25 6.95
C LEU A 257 -4.09 2.06 5.83
N ASP A 258 -4.67 1.98 4.64
CA ASP A 258 -4.12 2.59 3.43
C ASP A 258 -4.95 3.83 3.06
N GLY A 259 -4.33 5.01 3.13
CA GLY A 259 -4.99 6.27 2.83
C GLY A 259 -5.22 6.47 1.33
N MET A 260 -6.15 7.36 0.97
CA MET A 260 -6.43 7.75 -0.42
C MET A 260 -5.18 8.13 -1.25
N GLN A 261 -4.12 8.59 -0.59
CA GLN A 261 -2.83 8.91 -1.22
C GLN A 261 -2.09 7.70 -1.81
N GLY A 262 -2.51 6.47 -1.49
CA GLY A 262 -1.85 5.25 -1.92
C GLY A 262 -1.62 5.20 -3.44
N GLY A 263 -0.46 4.69 -3.84
CA GLY A 263 -0.12 4.51 -5.24
C GLY A 263 -0.80 3.29 -5.87
N THR A 264 -0.97 3.31 -7.17
CA THR A 264 -1.28 2.10 -7.96
C THR A 264 -0.60 2.14 -9.31
N ALA A 265 -0.41 0.98 -9.94
CA ALA A 265 0.11 0.92 -11.29
C ALA A 265 -0.95 1.26 -12.34
N ALA A 266 -2.20 0.87 -12.08
CA ALA A 266 -3.32 1.06 -12.99
C ALA A 266 -4.65 1.01 -12.22
N THR A 267 -5.44 2.07 -12.36
CA THR A 267 -6.88 2.08 -12.08
C THR A 267 -7.54 3.30 -12.72
N GLN A 268 -8.86 3.33 -12.73
CA GLN A 268 -9.65 4.48 -13.19
C GLN A 268 -9.37 5.72 -12.36
N GLU A 269 -9.21 6.87 -13.02
CA GLU A 269 -8.86 8.14 -12.34
C GLU A 269 -9.86 8.53 -11.24
N VAL A 270 -11.15 8.23 -11.45
CA VAL A 270 -12.21 8.53 -10.47
C VAL A 270 -11.94 7.90 -9.10
N PHE A 271 -11.41 6.67 -9.05
CA PHE A 271 -11.06 6.01 -7.79
C PHE A 271 -9.91 6.72 -7.07
N ILE A 272 -8.84 7.06 -7.81
CA ILE A 272 -7.65 7.70 -7.25
C ILE A 272 -7.96 9.10 -6.69
N GLU A 273 -8.81 9.86 -7.39
CA GLU A 273 -9.02 11.28 -7.09
C GLU A 273 -10.26 11.54 -6.22
N HIS A 274 -11.19 10.58 -6.09
CA HIS A 274 -12.48 10.81 -5.43
C HIS A 274 -12.95 9.73 -4.44
N VAL A 275 -12.23 8.60 -4.29
CA VAL A 275 -12.68 7.52 -3.40
C VAL A 275 -11.70 7.32 -2.25
N GLY A 276 -12.21 7.43 -1.02
CA GLY A 276 -11.46 7.22 0.21
C GLY A 276 -11.18 8.48 1.01
N ILE A 277 -10.52 8.28 2.16
CA ILE A 277 -10.16 9.30 3.14
C ILE A 277 -8.63 9.42 3.17
N PRO A 278 -8.07 10.65 3.25
CA PRO A 278 -6.64 10.83 3.45
C PRO A 278 -6.14 10.14 4.74
N ILE A 279 -4.91 9.64 4.75
CA ILE A 279 -4.41 8.84 5.90
C ILE A 279 -4.46 9.58 7.24
N LEU A 280 -4.15 10.89 7.26
CA LEU A 280 -4.12 11.69 8.49
C LEU A 280 -5.46 11.71 9.25
N PRO A 281 -6.61 12.06 8.64
CA PRO A 281 -7.92 11.94 9.30
C PRO A 281 -8.41 10.49 9.45
N ALA A 282 -7.86 9.53 8.71
CA ALA A 282 -8.24 8.12 8.81
C ALA A 282 -7.65 7.43 10.05
N ILE A 283 -6.40 7.75 10.43
CA ILE A 283 -5.71 7.15 11.58
C ILE A 283 -6.50 7.32 12.89
N PRO A 284 -6.96 8.53 13.31
CA PRO A 284 -7.71 8.69 14.54
C PRO A 284 -9.01 7.87 14.56
N GLN A 285 -9.70 7.76 13.42
CA GLN A 285 -10.92 6.95 13.31
C GLN A 285 -10.63 5.46 13.52
N GLY A 286 -9.58 4.94 12.88
CA GLY A 286 -9.16 3.55 13.03
C GLY A 286 -8.54 3.25 14.40
N ALA A 287 -7.85 4.20 15.03
CA ALA A 287 -7.12 4.01 16.28
C ALA A 287 -7.91 4.43 17.54
N THR A 288 -9.20 4.75 17.42
CA THR A 288 -10.04 5.31 18.49
C THR A 288 -9.90 4.54 19.81
N ASP A 289 -9.80 5.24 20.95
CA ASP A 289 -9.63 4.64 22.29
C ASP A 289 -10.70 3.59 22.67
N ARG A 290 -11.89 3.66 22.07
CA ARG A 290 -12.92 2.62 22.20
C ARG A 290 -12.43 1.25 21.68
N LEU A 291 -11.74 1.23 20.55
CA LEU A 291 -11.15 0.02 19.97
C LEU A 291 -10.02 -0.50 20.85
N ARG A 292 -9.18 0.40 21.39
CA ARG A 292 -8.16 0.02 22.38
C ARG A 292 -8.78 -0.64 23.62
N ARG A 293 -9.88 -0.07 24.14
CA ARG A 293 -10.62 -0.65 25.28
C ARG A 293 -11.31 -1.97 24.93
N ASP A 294 -11.91 -2.10 23.75
CA ASP A 294 -12.54 -3.34 23.30
C ASP A 294 -11.51 -4.46 23.08
N SER A 295 -10.34 -4.17 22.50
CA SER A 295 -9.19 -5.09 22.42
C SER A 295 -8.70 -5.51 23.82
N GLN A 296 -8.64 -4.58 24.78
CA GLN A 296 -8.31 -4.87 26.18
C GLN A 296 -9.42 -5.62 26.94
N ARG A 297 -10.68 -5.49 26.54
CA ARG A 297 -11.83 -6.18 27.16
C ARG A 297 -11.98 -7.61 26.66
N CYS A 298 -11.72 -7.86 25.37
CA CYS A 298 -11.58 -9.22 24.82
C CYS A 298 -10.45 -9.98 25.53
N ARG A 299 -9.32 -9.32 25.83
CA ARG A 299 -8.23 -9.86 26.67
C ARG A 299 -8.71 -10.41 28.01
N ARG A 300 -9.54 -9.66 28.74
CA ARG A 300 -10.03 -10.07 30.08
C ARG A 300 -10.96 -11.29 30.04
N ARG A 301 -11.61 -11.57 28.91
CA ARG A 301 -12.47 -12.76 28.73
C ARG A 301 -11.71 -14.02 28.33
N GLN A 302 -10.48 -13.90 27.80
CA GLN A 302 -9.69 -15.02 27.29
C GLN A 302 -8.56 -15.52 28.22
N GLY A 303 -8.49 -15.03 29.47
CA GLY A 303 -7.72 -15.68 30.53
C GLY A 303 -6.60 -14.84 31.16
N HIS A 304 -6.46 -15.00 32.47
CA HIS A 304 -5.29 -14.60 33.27
C HIS A 304 -4.05 -15.39 32.82
N GLY A 305 -3.01 -14.69 32.38
CA GLY A 305 -1.71 -15.29 32.12
C GLY A 305 -0.72 -14.31 31.47
N ALA A 306 0.33 -13.98 32.22
CA ALA A 306 1.56 -13.27 31.81
C ALA A 306 1.43 -11.81 31.32
N GLY A 307 1.91 -10.89 32.17
CA GLY A 307 2.17 -9.50 31.80
C GLY A 307 3.33 -9.39 30.82
N ARG A 308 3.02 -9.03 29.56
CA ARG A 308 3.92 -8.33 28.62
C ARG A 308 3.06 -7.40 27.77
N GLY A 309 3.53 -6.17 27.56
CA GLY A 309 2.79 -5.13 26.84
C GLY A 309 2.51 -5.54 25.40
N CYS A 310 1.25 -5.47 24.96
CA CYS A 310 0.91 -5.50 23.54
C CYS A 310 0.03 -4.30 23.24
N GLY A 311 0.59 -3.33 22.53
CA GLY A 311 -0.20 -2.45 21.68
C GLY A 311 -0.63 -3.25 20.45
N GLY A 312 -1.85 -3.03 19.96
CA GLY A 312 -2.09 -3.36 18.55
C GLY A 312 -1.20 -2.42 17.75
N ASP A 313 -0.30 -2.98 16.95
CA ASP A 313 0.61 -2.16 16.16
C ASP A 313 -0.11 -1.67 14.91
N TRP A 314 -0.12 -0.35 14.74
CA TRP A 314 -0.83 0.34 13.68
C TRP A 314 0.17 0.77 12.61
N TYR A 315 -0.13 0.44 11.36
CA TYR A 315 0.70 0.87 10.23
C TYR A 315 -0.14 1.62 9.19
N GLY A 316 0.27 2.85 8.91
CA GLY A 316 -0.23 3.62 7.77
C GLY A 316 0.78 3.53 6.63
N SER A 317 0.39 2.99 5.48
CA SER A 317 1.22 3.02 4.27
C SER A 317 0.89 4.25 3.41
N THR A 318 1.91 4.96 2.94
CA THR A 318 1.78 5.94 1.86
C THR A 318 2.85 5.64 0.81
N ASP A 319 2.44 5.12 -0.35
CA ASP A 319 3.36 4.80 -1.45
C ASP A 319 3.73 6.05 -2.25
N ARG A 320 5.03 6.35 -2.37
CA ARG A 320 5.54 7.50 -3.12
C ARG A 320 6.08 7.06 -4.48
N ALA A 321 5.27 7.16 -5.54
CA ALA A 321 5.77 6.98 -6.90
C ALA A 321 6.51 8.25 -7.37
N ARG A 322 7.85 8.25 -7.36
CA ARG A 322 8.65 9.28 -8.04
C ARG A 322 8.69 9.01 -9.55
N ARG A 323 8.39 10.03 -10.36
CA ARG A 323 8.60 10.01 -11.82
C ARG A 323 10.07 9.76 -12.14
N GLN A 324 10.38 8.76 -12.97
CA GLN A 324 11.64 8.75 -13.72
C GLN A 324 11.51 9.74 -14.88
N PRO A 325 12.44 10.68 -15.07
CA PRO A 325 12.48 11.48 -16.29
C PRO A 325 12.91 10.59 -17.46
N SER A 326 12.12 10.58 -18.53
CA SER A 326 12.47 9.95 -19.80
C SER A 326 13.61 10.74 -20.45
N THR A 327 14.85 10.27 -20.31
CA THR A 327 15.97 10.79 -21.09
C THR A 327 15.99 10.11 -22.46
N SER A 328 15.44 10.80 -23.46
CA SER A 328 15.85 10.66 -24.84
C SER A 328 17.20 11.35 -25.00
N GLY A 329 18.24 10.61 -25.39
CA GLY A 329 19.58 11.19 -25.55
C GLY A 329 20.63 10.13 -25.87
N ARG A 330 21.08 10.12 -27.12
CA ARG A 330 22.15 9.27 -27.66
C ARG A 330 23.45 9.42 -26.82
N ARG A 331 24.10 8.29 -26.50
CA ARG A 331 25.57 8.25 -26.26
C ARG A 331 26.26 8.62 -27.59
N THR A 332 27.39 9.31 -27.65
CA THR A 332 28.70 8.94 -27.08
C THR A 332 29.69 10.11 -27.16
N GLU A 333 30.71 10.05 -26.29
CA GLU A 333 32.10 10.47 -26.53
C GLU A 333 32.47 11.95 -26.39
N LYS A 334 32.74 12.36 -25.16
CA LYS A 334 33.92 13.16 -24.78
C LYS A 334 34.08 13.16 -23.26
N ASP A 335 35.32 13.40 -22.83
CA ASP A 335 35.79 13.62 -21.46
C ASP A 335 36.36 12.40 -20.71
N ARG A 336 37.54 11.98 -21.22
CA ARG A 336 38.72 11.74 -20.38
C ARG A 336 39.13 13.05 -19.68
N LEU A 337 39.86 12.92 -18.56
CA LEU A 337 40.31 13.95 -17.60
C LEU A 337 39.28 14.09 -16.46
N GLY A 338 39.58 13.92 -15.18
CA GLY A 338 40.83 13.80 -14.44
C GLY A 338 40.53 14.28 -13.02
N SER A 339 41.09 13.58 -12.02
CA SER A 339 41.38 14.08 -10.66
C SER A 339 40.29 14.78 -9.82
N GLY A 340 39.96 14.15 -8.70
CA GLY A 340 40.29 14.75 -7.41
C GLY A 340 39.17 15.41 -6.60
N PHE A 341 39.31 15.18 -5.29
CA PHE A 341 38.79 15.95 -4.15
C PHE A 341 37.51 15.47 -3.44
N LEU A 342 37.78 14.85 -2.28
CA LEU A 342 36.97 14.81 -1.06
C LEU A 342 36.36 16.18 -0.71
N ARG A 343 35.09 16.17 -0.33
CA ARG A 343 34.60 16.61 0.99
C ARG A 343 33.21 16.03 1.25
#